data_AF-A0A5B7GDG4-F1
#
_entry.id   AF-A0A5B7GDG4-F1
#
_cell.length_a   1.000
_cell.length_b   1.000
_cell.length_c   1.000
_cell.angle_alpha   90.00
_cell.angle_beta   90.00
_cell.angle_gamma   90.00
#
_symmetry.space_group_name_H-M   'P 1'
#
loop_
_entity.id
_entity.type
_entity.pdbx_description
1 polymer ?
#
loop_
_entity_poly.entity_id
_entity_poly.type
_entity_poly.pdbx_seq_one_letter_code
_entity_poly.pdbx_strand_id
1 'polypeptide(L)'
;MAQWEDRLYWTDWSKKVIFSCIKRDGRHGRTVLKGGYTMYFGLILYHPAMMEDISNPCRYSNCSHMCLLSPHSPGYTCACPSGIMELSRDSHTCVGM
;
A
#
# COMPACT_ATOMS: atom_id res chain seq x y z
N MET A 1 2.02 -10.38 4.43
CA MET A 1 2.65 -10.25 5.76
C MET A 1 2.33 -8.86 6.28
N ALA A 2 2.10 -8.71 7.58
CA ALA A 2 1.82 -7.42 8.22
C ALA A 2 2.61 -7.29 9.52
N GLN A 3 2.77 -6.05 10.00
CA GLN A 3 3.49 -5.75 11.24
C GLN A 3 2.68 -4.80 12.13
N TRP A 4 2.75 -5.01 13.44
CA TRP A 4 2.22 -4.09 14.43
C TRP A 4 3.08 -4.17 15.69
N GLU A 5 3.50 -3.01 16.20
CA GLU A 5 4.40 -2.92 17.35
C GLU A 5 5.65 -3.82 17.20
N ASP A 6 5.81 -4.79 18.11
CA ASP A 6 6.92 -5.73 18.17
C ASP A 6 6.64 -7.05 17.42
N ARG A 7 5.49 -7.20 16.75
CA ARG A 7 5.06 -8.46 16.14
C ARG A 7 4.97 -8.43 14.61
N LEU A 8 5.33 -9.56 14.02
CA LEU A 8 5.03 -9.91 12.63
C LEU A 8 3.80 -10.81 12.55
N TYR A 9 3.06 -10.70 11.47
CA TYR A 9 1.90 -11.53 11.16
C TYR A 9 1.96 -12.00 9.71
N TRP A 10 1.72 -13.29 9.46
CA TRP A 10 1.71 -13.81 8.09
C TRP A 10 0.76 -14.99 7.95
N THR A 11 0.33 -15.22 6.71
CA THR A 11 -0.48 -16.36 6.30
C THR A 11 0.46 -17.51 5.91
N ASP A 12 0.23 -18.70 6.46
CA ASP A 12 0.88 -19.94 6.05
C ASP A 12 -0.15 -20.82 5.35
N TRP A 13 0.02 -21.01 4.04
CA TRP A 13 -0.93 -21.73 3.20
C TRP A 13 -0.90 -23.24 3.47
N SER A 14 0.29 -23.79 3.67
CA SER A 14 0.48 -25.22 3.97
C SER A 14 -0.21 -25.60 5.27
N LYS A 15 -0.15 -24.73 6.28
CA LYS A 15 -0.75 -24.95 7.60
C LYS A 15 -2.16 -24.37 7.75
N LYS A 16 -2.63 -23.58 6.79
CA LYS A 16 -3.95 -22.90 6.78
C LYS A 16 -4.17 -22.08 8.06
N VAL A 17 -3.19 -21.25 8.38
CA VAL A 17 -3.15 -20.45 9.62
C VAL A 17 -2.66 -19.03 9.34
N ILE A 18 -3.04 -18.13 10.23
CA ILE A 18 -2.33 -16.87 10.43
C ILE A 18 -1.40 -17.08 11.61
N PHE A 19 -0.10 -16.89 11.42
CA PHE A 19 0.93 -16.99 12.45
C PHE A 19 1.41 -15.60 12.88
N SER A 20 2.00 -15.55 14.08
CA SER A 20 2.66 -14.34 14.56
C SER A 20 3.82 -14.65 15.50
N CYS A 21 4.90 -13.90 15.41
CA CYS A 21 6.07 -13.99 16.29
C CYS A 21 6.61 -12.58 16.62
N ILE A 22 7.54 -12.50 17.56
CA ILE A 22 8.29 -11.28 17.84
C ILE A 22 9.18 -10.96 16.63
N LYS A 23 9.08 -9.73 16.10
CA LYS A 23 9.77 -9.23 14.91
C LYS A 23 11.30 -9.26 15.06
N ARG A 24 11.79 -8.98 16.26
CA ARG A 24 13.23 -8.79 16.54
C ARG A 24 14.02 -10.09 16.52
N ASP A 25 13.46 -11.17 17.07
CA ASP A 25 14.18 -12.43 17.31
C ASP A 25 13.43 -13.68 16.82
N GLY A 26 12.23 -13.51 16.26
CA GLY A 26 11.39 -14.61 15.79
C GLY A 26 10.78 -15.47 16.91
N ARG A 27 11.00 -15.13 18.18
CA ARG A 27 10.53 -15.93 19.32
C ARG A 27 9.04 -15.72 19.60
N HIS A 28 8.50 -16.52 20.51
CA HIS A 28 7.10 -16.46 20.94
C HIS A 28 6.10 -16.58 19.77
N GLY A 29 6.43 -17.49 18.85
CA GLY A 29 5.58 -17.87 17.73
C GLY A 29 4.24 -18.44 18.22
N ARG A 30 3.14 -17.95 17.65
CA ARG A 30 1.79 -18.44 17.95
C ARG A 30 0.91 -18.44 16.70
N THR A 31 -0.04 -19.36 16.69
CA THR A 31 -1.16 -19.34 15.76
C THR A 31 -2.18 -18.31 16.24
N VAL A 32 -2.48 -17.32 15.41
CA VAL A 32 -3.49 -16.29 15.67
C VAL A 32 -4.87 -16.76 15.20
N LEU A 33 -4.91 -17.44 14.05
CA LEU A 33 -6.13 -17.99 13.48
C LEU A 33 -5.83 -19.32 12.78
N LYS A 34 -6.74 -20.28 12.90
CA LYS A 34 -6.66 -21.60 12.25
C LYS A 34 -8.04 -22.02 11.77
N GLY A 35 -8.14 -22.58 10.56
CA GLY A 35 -9.41 -23.07 10.00
C GLY A 35 -10.19 -21.98 9.26
N GLY A 36 -11.50 -22.13 9.06
CA GLY A 36 -12.39 -21.11 8.48
C GLY A 36 -12.35 -20.95 6.95
N TYR A 37 -11.20 -21.17 6.30
CA TYR A 37 -11.04 -21.04 4.85
C TYR A 37 -10.03 -22.06 4.30
N THR A 38 -10.14 -22.37 3.01
CA THR A 38 -9.20 -23.26 2.32
C THR A 38 -7.79 -22.66 2.26
N MET A 39 -7.68 -21.34 2.08
CA MET A 39 -6.42 -20.60 2.00
C MET A 39 -6.59 -19.13 2.37
N TYR A 40 -5.54 -18.53 2.94
CA TYR A 40 -5.49 -17.11 3.29
C TYR A 40 -4.49 -16.38 2.39
N PHE A 41 -4.94 -15.50 1.50
CA PHE A 41 -4.08 -14.87 0.49
C PHE A 41 -3.44 -13.55 0.95
N GLY A 42 -4.29 -12.57 1.29
CA GLY A 42 -3.88 -11.24 1.72
C GLY A 42 -4.05 -11.06 3.23
N LEU A 43 -3.11 -10.36 3.85
CA LEU A 43 -3.20 -9.92 5.24
C LEU A 43 -2.89 -8.43 5.30
N ILE A 44 -3.86 -7.65 5.75
CA ILE A 44 -3.72 -6.21 6.00
C ILE A 44 -3.96 -5.99 7.49
N LEU A 45 -3.14 -5.14 8.11
CA LEU A 45 -3.35 -4.71 9.48
C LEU A 45 -4.08 -3.37 9.48
N TYR A 46 -5.09 -3.25 10.32
CA TYR A 46 -5.90 -2.05 10.47
C TYR A 46 -5.85 -1.61 11.92
N HIS A 47 -5.28 -0.43 12.16
CA HIS A 47 -5.27 0.21 13.46
C HIS A 47 -5.25 1.74 13.26
N PRO A 48 -6.06 2.54 13.98
CA PRO A 48 -6.11 3.99 13.80
C PRO A 48 -4.73 4.67 13.93
N ALA A 49 -3.89 4.21 14.85
CA ALA A 49 -2.53 4.74 15.00
C ALA A 49 -1.55 4.39 13.85
N MET A 50 -1.96 3.59 12.85
CA MET A 50 -1.21 3.43 11.58
C MET A 50 -1.64 4.45 10.51
N MET A 51 -2.72 5.17 10.75
CA MET A 51 -3.24 6.16 9.80
C MET A 51 -2.66 7.51 10.19
N GLU A 52 -1.59 7.90 9.51
CA GLU A 52 -1.05 9.25 9.65
C GLU A 52 -1.94 10.23 8.85
N ASP A 53 -2.29 11.36 9.47
CA ASP A 53 -2.91 12.47 8.78
C ASP A 53 -1.83 13.24 8.00
N ILE A 54 -1.48 12.70 6.84
CA ILE A 54 -0.49 13.29 5.93
C ILE A 54 -1.22 14.18 4.94
N SER A 55 -0.75 15.41 4.79
CA SER A 55 -1.24 16.31 3.75
C SER A 55 -1.03 15.68 2.37
N ASN A 56 -2.11 15.42 1.65
CA ASN A 56 -2.07 14.87 0.30
C ASN A 56 -1.53 15.93 -0.69
N PRO A 57 -0.33 15.73 -1.30
CA PRO A 57 0.24 16.67 -2.28
C PRO A 57 -0.64 16.86 -3.53
N CYS A 58 -1.49 15.88 -3.83
CA CYS A 58 -2.43 15.95 -4.95
C CYS A 58 -3.70 16.75 -4.66
N ARG A 59 -3.93 17.20 -3.41
CA ARG A 59 -5.20 17.84 -3.00
C ARG A 59 -5.55 19.07 -3.85
N TYR A 60 -4.54 19.79 -4.32
CA TYR A 60 -4.68 21.00 -5.14
C TYR A 60 -3.89 20.89 -6.46
N SER A 61 -3.63 19.67 -6.93
CA SER A 61 -2.94 19.50 -8.20
C SER A 61 -3.86 19.87 -9.37
N ASN A 62 -3.27 20.43 -10.42
CA ASN A 62 -3.96 20.75 -11.67
C ASN A 62 -3.77 19.64 -12.72
N CYS A 63 -3.57 18.38 -12.28
CA CYS A 63 -3.42 17.28 -13.22
C CYS A 63 -4.74 17.04 -13.95
N SER A 64 -4.69 16.98 -15.28
CA SER A 64 -5.88 16.73 -16.11
C SER A 64 -6.51 15.35 -15.91
N HIS A 65 -5.70 14.33 -15.55
CA HIS A 65 -6.14 12.94 -15.44
C HIS A 65 -5.74 12.32 -14.10
N MET A 66 -4.47 11.91 -13.97
CA MET A 66 -4.00 11.21 -12.77
C MET A 66 -2.91 12.00 -12.07
N CYS A 67 -3.04 12.15 -10.75
CA CYS A 67 -2.01 12.70 -9.88
C CYS A 67 -1.40 11.57 -9.04
N LEU A 68 -0.09 11.36 -9.18
CA LEU A 68 0.66 10.32 -8.48
C LEU A 68 1.61 10.94 -7.47
N LEU A 69 1.76 10.31 -6.31
CA LEU A 69 2.74 10.74 -5.31
C LEU A 69 4.17 10.61 -5.87
N SER A 70 5.00 11.61 -5.59
CA SER A 70 6.40 11.65 -6.02
C SER A 70 7.30 12.00 -4.84
N PRO A 71 8.49 11.37 -4.72
CA PRO A 71 9.48 11.77 -3.71
C PRO A 71 10.14 13.13 -4.03
N HIS A 72 9.94 13.66 -5.24
CA HIS A 72 10.51 14.94 -5.67
C HIS A 72 9.50 16.07 -5.51
N SER A 73 9.98 17.29 -5.24
CA SER A 73 9.15 18.50 -5.22
C SER A 73 8.36 18.65 -6.53
N PRO A 74 7.04 18.93 -6.50
CA PRO A 74 6.22 19.38 -5.37
C PRO A 74 5.58 18.27 -4.51
N GLY A 75 5.99 17.02 -4.65
CA GLY A 75 5.42 15.86 -3.94
C GLY A 75 4.43 15.06 -4.79
N TYR A 76 4.21 15.47 -6.04
CA TYR A 76 3.39 14.73 -7.01
C TYR A 76 3.91 14.89 -8.44
N THR A 77 3.46 14.00 -9.32
CA THR A 77 3.60 14.09 -10.78
C THR A 77 2.26 13.77 -11.45
N CYS A 78 1.99 14.38 -12.60
CA CYS A 78 0.82 14.02 -13.39
C CYS A 78 1.15 12.86 -14.33
N ALA A 79 0.17 11.99 -14.56
CA ALA A 79 0.28 10.85 -15.45
C ALA A 79 -0.96 10.72 -16.32
N CYS A 80 -0.77 10.16 -17.52
CA CYS A 80 -1.81 9.97 -18.52
C CYS A 80 -2.19 8.49 -18.67
N PRO A 81 -3.41 8.19 -19.13
CA PRO A 81 -3.78 6.83 -19.50
C PRO A 81 -2.81 6.25 -20.54
N SER A 82 -2.16 5.15 -20.18
CA SER A 82 -1.16 4.51 -21.03
C SER A 82 -1.74 4.07 -22.37
N GLY A 83 -1.05 4.37 -23.46
CA GLY A 83 -1.34 3.83 -24.80
C GLY A 83 -2.37 4.62 -25.63
N ILE A 84 -2.96 5.67 -25.09
CA ILE A 84 -3.92 6.53 -25.83
C ILE A 84 -3.62 8.02 -25.72
N MET A 85 -2.81 8.44 -24.75
CA MET A 85 -2.52 9.84 -24.48
C MET A 85 -1.07 10.02 -24.03
N GLU A 86 -0.52 11.21 -24.26
CA GLU A 86 0.79 11.61 -23.77
C GLU A 86 0.70 12.85 -22.88
N LEU A 87 1.63 12.96 -21.94
CA LEU A 87 1.73 14.13 -21.09
C LEU A 87 2.31 15.30 -21.89
N SER A 88 1.56 16.39 -21.93
CA SER A 88 1.97 17.63 -22.56
C SER A 88 3.21 18.22 -21.90
N ARG A 89 3.84 19.19 -22.57
CA ARG A 89 5.03 19.90 -22.08
C ARG A 89 4.78 20.69 -20.79
N ASP A 90 3.53 21.02 -20.50
CA ASP A 90 3.13 21.65 -19.24
C ASP A 90 3.22 20.70 -18.03
N SER A 91 3.48 19.40 -18.26
CA SER A 91 3.56 18.34 -17.25
C SER A 91 2.27 18.14 -16.44
N HIS A 92 1.13 18.63 -16.93
CA HIS A 92 -0.16 18.58 -16.23
C HIS A 92 -1.30 18.04 -17.13
N THR A 93 -1.26 18.39 -18.41
CA THR A 93 -2.35 18.10 -19.35
C THR A 93 -2.02 16.88 -20.20
N CYS A 94 -2.95 15.95 -20.32
CA CYS A 94 -2.82 14.84 -21.25
C CYS A 94 -3.45 15.22 -22.59
N VAL A 95 -2.72 14.95 -23.67
CA VAL A 95 -3.18 15.14 -25.05
C VAL A 95 -3.30 13.78 -25.72
N GLY A 96 -4.32 13.61 -26.56
CA GLY A 96 -4.41 12.44 -27.42
C GLY A 96 -3.24 12.42 -28.40
N MET A 97 -2.81 11.21 -28.77
CA MET A 97 -1.89 11.01 -29.89
C MET A 97 -2.56 11.41 -31.21
#